data_AF-A0A973UFJ6-F1
#
_entry.id   AF-A0A973UFJ6-F1
#
_cell.length_a   1.000
_cell.length_b   1.000
_cell.length_c   1.000
_cell.angle_alpha   90.00
_cell.angle_beta   90.00
_cell.angle_gamma   90.00
#
_symmetry.space_group_name_H-M   'P 1'
#
loop_
_entity.id
_entity.type
_entity.pdbx_description
1 polymer ?
#
loop_
_entity_poly.entity_id
_entity_poly.type
_entity_poly.pdbx_seq_one_letter_code
_entity_poly.pdbx_strand_id
1 'polypeptide(L)'
;MDLNRRTAMAAGVGAAVAVETTGLGTRTARAARPEVINVPGESPTRTNIPVARDRRASGGRYLALLTTEQPPPDTGWFATYRVHVPHEGVYTLTAVATAPVETPHTEAVASYLQLSVNGGPFMDLARSQPHWYGSPRAWGDLSELDLGEWELRGGGNAFTFRIIEPTILDNSIAYVLSLDHFALRPMPGPALREAHVRRHRVGDPAHLRLTLDGHAARPHPVRYTVTDYSGHQATDGSTTIRAGHTTTTVALPADLPPGHYRIRTDDGTTSTFARLPARPAVATSAGNRFGVNVWSSSLVPPSRLAECAAAIRDMGAGWVRDGQSWPVAEAAPGEYDTARHDRTVRILRAHGLAVLDVLSPAPEWAMTDASLPLPADLRHAYHYARHLALAAPEALQLSNEPDVDTTSSTGDAHAAYVKAAALGIKDACDEPPLVVLPGIAQSGPFQDLMLANDVVRYADAWAFHGYPDPADQDDPEFPGAAEEQHALARRHGADDVPLWMTECGAFLTT
;
A
#
# COMPACT_ATOMS: atom_id res chain seq x y z
N MET A 1 0.01 -20.95 5.69
CA MET A 1 0.21 -20.50 4.32
C MET A 1 1.28 -19.43 4.38
N ASP A 2 2.54 -19.77 4.06
CA ASP A 2 3.48 -18.76 3.59
C ASP A 2 2.78 -18.17 2.36
N LEU A 3 2.14 -17.03 2.54
CA LEU A 3 1.79 -16.17 1.41
C LEU A 3 3.15 -15.88 0.77
N ASN A 4 3.51 -16.68 -0.21
CA ASN A 4 4.71 -16.46 -0.99
C ASN A 4 4.38 -15.25 -1.86
N ARG A 5 4.50 -14.07 -1.26
CA ARG A 5 4.23 -12.72 -1.78
C ARG A 5 5.14 -12.35 -2.98
N ARG A 6 5.77 -13.34 -3.61
CA ARG A 6 6.88 -13.21 -4.56
C ARG A 6 6.48 -13.24 -6.02
N THR A 7 5.21 -13.02 -6.39
CA THR A 7 4.85 -13.09 -7.82
C THR A 7 3.83 -12.05 -8.24
N ALA A 8 4.28 -10.79 -8.29
CA ALA A 8 3.88 -9.81 -9.30
C ALA A 8 4.92 -8.67 -9.27
N MET A 9 5.31 -8.14 -10.44
CA MET A 9 6.25 -7.02 -10.62
C MET A 9 7.75 -7.36 -10.60
N ALA A 10 8.17 -8.29 -11.46
CA ALA A 10 9.53 -8.38 -11.96
C ALA A 10 9.53 -8.32 -13.50
N ALA A 11 9.02 -7.23 -14.07
CA ALA A 11 9.19 -6.92 -15.49
C ALA A 11 9.47 -5.42 -15.63
N GLY A 12 10.63 -5.06 -16.19
CA GLY A 12 10.94 -3.68 -16.56
C GLY A 12 12.17 -3.05 -15.88
N VAL A 13 13.33 -3.72 -15.89
CA VAL A 13 14.62 -3.02 -15.75
C VAL A 13 15.53 -3.45 -16.90
N GLY A 14 15.57 -2.62 -17.94
CA GLY A 14 16.42 -2.78 -19.11
C GLY A 14 17.90 -2.65 -18.74
N ALA A 15 18.71 -3.57 -19.25
CA ALA A 15 20.15 -3.57 -19.13
C ALA A 15 20.77 -2.39 -19.90
N ALA A 16 21.45 -1.49 -19.18
CA ALA A 16 22.31 -0.48 -19.79
C ALA A 16 23.70 -1.07 -20.05
N VAL A 17 24.09 -1.11 -21.32
CA VAL A 17 25.42 -1.52 -21.79
C VAL A 17 26.43 -0.43 -21.44
N ALA A 18 27.45 -0.79 -20.64
CA ALA A 18 28.60 0.07 -20.39
C ALA A 18 29.54 0.05 -21.60
N VAL A 19 29.75 1.22 -22.22
CA VAL A 19 30.82 1.44 -23.19
C VAL A 19 31.99 2.11 -22.47
N GLU A 20 33.10 1.40 -22.31
CA GLU A 20 34.35 1.97 -21.84
C GLU A 20 34.99 2.82 -22.96
N THR A 21 35.08 4.13 -22.74
CA THR A 21 35.98 5.00 -23.50
C THR A 21 37.13 5.44 -22.62
N THR A 22 38.33 4.96 -22.95
CA THR A 22 39.61 5.38 -22.36
C THR A 22 39.98 6.77 -22.88
N GLY A 23 40.01 7.75 -21.98
CA GLY A 23 40.43 9.13 -22.27
C GLY A 23 41.50 9.61 -21.28
N LEU A 24 42.70 9.84 -21.79
CA LEU A 24 43.87 10.36 -21.07
C LEU A 24 43.69 11.84 -20.68
N GLY A 25 43.97 12.13 -19.41
CA GLY A 25 44.70 13.33 -18.96
C GLY A 25 43.98 14.68 -18.93
N THR A 26 43.73 15.19 -17.73
CA THR A 26 44.18 16.53 -17.27
C THR A 26 43.88 16.66 -15.77
N ARG A 27 44.90 17.01 -14.96
CA ARG A 27 44.77 17.28 -13.53
C ARG A 27 44.05 18.62 -13.32
N THR A 28 42.73 18.57 -13.20
CA THR A 28 41.94 19.64 -12.59
C THR A 28 41.93 19.46 -11.08
N ALA A 29 42.07 20.57 -10.35
CA ALA A 29 42.05 20.59 -8.90
C ALA A 29 40.77 19.90 -8.40
N ARG A 30 40.95 18.83 -7.62
CA ARG A 30 39.87 18.04 -7.03
C ARG A 30 39.14 18.95 -6.04
N ALA A 31 38.05 19.57 -6.48
CA ALA A 31 37.10 20.20 -5.56
C ALA A 31 36.74 19.14 -4.51
N ALA A 32 36.89 19.48 -3.22
CA ALA A 32 36.55 18.58 -2.13
C ALA A 32 35.12 18.09 -2.37
N ARG A 33 34.93 16.76 -2.40
CA ARG A 33 33.57 16.22 -2.51
C ARG A 33 32.78 16.74 -1.32
N PRO A 34 31.52 17.18 -1.51
CA PRO A 34 30.70 17.59 -0.39
C PRO A 34 30.64 16.48 0.66
N GLU A 35 30.94 16.82 1.91
CA GLU A 35 31.07 15.83 2.98
C GLU A 35 29.69 15.25 3.33
N VAL A 36 29.57 13.93 3.25
CA VAL A 36 28.38 13.20 3.69
C VAL A 36 28.42 13.11 5.21
N ILE A 37 27.35 13.56 5.86
CA ILE A 37 27.24 13.53 7.33
C ILE A 37 26.53 12.25 7.71
N ASN A 38 27.25 11.31 8.32
CA ASN A 38 26.67 10.06 8.82
C ASN A 38 26.37 10.19 10.32
N VAL A 39 25.16 9.81 10.71
CA VAL A 39 24.68 9.88 12.08
C VAL A 39 24.32 8.47 12.55
N PRO A 40 25.06 7.90 13.52
CA PRO A 40 24.76 6.59 14.07
C PRO A 40 23.38 6.57 14.74
N GLY A 41 22.57 5.58 14.40
CA GLY A 41 21.20 5.43 14.87
C GLY A 41 21.16 5.27 16.38
N GLU A 42 22.09 4.54 16.99
CA GLU A 42 22.14 4.30 18.43
C GLU A 42 22.62 5.49 19.26
N SER A 43 22.96 6.62 18.64
CA SER A 43 23.48 7.82 19.30
C SER A 43 22.50 9.02 19.32
N PRO A 44 21.20 8.84 19.65
CA PRO A 44 20.31 9.98 19.82
C PRO A 44 20.66 10.75 21.09
N THR A 45 20.43 12.05 21.07
CA THR A 45 20.49 12.90 22.28
C THR A 45 19.39 12.59 23.28
N ARG A 46 18.23 12.11 22.81
CA ARG A 46 17.10 11.65 23.62
C ARG A 46 16.36 10.55 22.87
N THR A 47 16.00 9.46 23.53
CA THR A 47 15.21 8.37 22.94
C THR A 47 14.47 7.60 24.03
N ASN A 48 13.33 7.01 23.68
CA ASN A 48 12.73 5.91 24.44
C ASN A 48 12.78 4.57 23.67
N ILE A 49 13.41 4.55 22.49
CA ILE A 49 13.62 3.34 21.69
C ILE A 49 14.86 2.58 22.20
N PRO A 50 14.77 1.27 22.44
CA PRO A 50 15.91 0.45 22.87
C PRO A 50 17.05 0.39 21.84
N VAL A 51 18.24 0.03 22.32
CA VAL A 51 19.44 -0.19 21.49
C VAL A 51 19.77 -1.69 21.48
N ALA A 52 19.94 -2.25 20.28
CA ALA A 52 20.44 -3.61 20.08
C ALA A 52 21.91 -3.61 19.63
N ARG A 53 22.53 -4.79 19.63
CA ARG A 53 23.92 -5.01 19.18
C ARG A 53 23.94 -5.97 18.00
N ASP A 54 24.67 -5.60 16.95
CA ASP A 54 24.99 -6.49 15.84
C ASP A 54 26.33 -6.02 15.25
N ARG A 55 27.25 -6.96 14.99
CA ARG A 55 28.58 -6.64 14.43
C ARG A 55 28.54 -6.03 13.03
N ARG A 56 27.42 -6.18 12.32
CA ARG A 56 27.20 -5.63 10.96
C ARG A 56 26.73 -4.18 11.00
N ALA A 57 26.16 -3.73 12.12
CA ALA A 57 25.77 -2.34 12.31
C ALA A 57 26.99 -1.41 12.27
N SER A 58 26.82 -0.20 11.76
CA SER A 58 27.91 0.76 11.48
C SER A 58 28.72 1.13 12.73
N GLY A 59 28.10 1.08 13.91
CA GLY A 59 28.73 1.25 15.23
C GLY A 59 28.74 -0.01 16.11
N GLY A 60 28.43 -1.19 15.55
CA GLY A 60 28.19 -2.43 16.29
C GLY A 60 26.87 -2.45 17.07
N ARG A 61 26.06 -1.39 16.93
CA ARG A 61 24.81 -1.13 17.65
C ARG A 61 23.86 -0.33 16.76
N TYR A 62 22.56 -0.45 17.03
CA TYR A 62 21.50 0.24 16.28
C TYR A 62 20.27 0.42 17.17
N LEU A 63 19.36 1.33 16.84
CA LEU A 63 18.05 1.37 17.52
C LEU A 63 17.19 0.21 17.04
N ALA A 64 16.55 -0.48 17.97
CA ALA A 64 15.69 -1.62 17.69
C ALA A 64 14.43 -1.55 18.56
N LEU A 65 13.29 -1.43 17.91
CA LEU A 65 11.95 -1.46 18.49
C LEU A 65 11.21 -2.67 17.92
N LEU A 66 10.74 -3.53 18.80
CA LEU A 66 9.78 -4.59 18.52
C LEU A 66 8.97 -4.78 19.80
N THR A 67 7.77 -4.21 19.85
CA THR A 67 6.93 -4.25 21.06
C THR A 67 5.46 -4.12 20.73
N THR A 68 4.61 -4.80 21.51
CA THR A 68 3.15 -4.62 21.51
C THR A 68 2.71 -3.55 22.50
N GLU A 69 3.64 -3.00 23.30
CA GLU A 69 3.33 -1.94 24.26
C GLU A 69 2.94 -0.65 23.55
N GLN A 70 1.82 -0.07 23.99
CA GLN A 70 1.37 1.21 23.48
C GLN A 70 2.39 2.31 23.83
N PRO A 71 2.71 3.20 22.88
CA PRO A 71 3.64 4.28 23.14
C PRO A 71 3.02 5.31 24.09
N PRO A 72 3.85 6.15 24.75
CA PRO A 72 3.35 7.31 25.47
C PRO A 72 2.49 8.19 24.53
N PRO A 73 1.26 8.58 24.93
CA PRO A 73 0.30 9.24 24.04
C PRO A 73 0.82 10.52 23.37
N ASP A 74 1.61 11.32 24.09
CA ASP A 74 2.08 12.62 23.60
C ASP A 74 3.33 12.53 22.71
N THR A 75 4.17 11.52 22.92
CA THR A 75 5.51 11.47 22.32
C THR A 75 5.68 10.36 21.28
N GLY A 76 4.89 9.29 21.33
CA GLY A 76 5.19 8.09 20.55
C GLY A 76 6.44 7.37 21.04
N TRP A 77 6.88 6.38 20.27
CA TRP A 77 8.26 5.91 20.29
C TRP A 77 9.12 6.88 19.47
N PHE A 78 10.20 7.42 20.02
CA PHE A 78 10.95 8.50 19.37
C PHE A 78 12.45 8.41 19.61
N ALA A 79 13.20 9.00 18.68
CA ALA A 79 14.64 9.25 18.80
C ALA A 79 14.97 10.65 18.26
N THR A 80 15.63 11.48 19.07
CA THR A 80 16.03 12.85 18.73
C THR A 80 17.54 12.97 18.62
N TYR A 81 18.02 13.47 17.50
CA TYR A 81 19.44 13.66 17.17
C TYR A 81 19.76 15.14 17.07
N ARG A 82 20.99 15.52 17.43
CA ARG A 82 21.57 16.82 17.10
C ARG A 82 22.64 16.60 16.06
N VAL A 83 22.50 17.25 14.91
CA VAL A 83 23.37 17.09 13.76
C VAL A 83 23.91 18.46 13.38
N HIS A 84 25.23 18.57 13.25
CA HIS A 84 25.85 19.80 12.76
C HIS A 84 26.04 19.70 11.25
N VAL A 85 25.50 20.66 10.50
CA VAL A 85 25.71 20.77 9.05
C VAL A 85 26.58 21.98 8.75
N PRO A 86 27.56 21.88 7.84
CA PRO A 86 28.56 22.93 7.63
C PRO A 86 27.96 24.20 6.99
N HIS A 87 26.92 24.03 6.16
CA HIS A 87 26.32 25.10 5.40
C HIS A 87 24.80 24.98 5.42
N GLU A 88 24.12 26.12 5.34
CA GLU A 88 22.68 26.15 5.09
C GLU A 88 22.39 25.66 3.68
N GLY A 89 21.30 24.90 3.51
CA GLY A 89 20.88 24.42 2.20
C GLY A 89 20.01 23.16 2.27
N VAL A 90 19.72 22.60 1.10
CA VAL A 90 18.96 21.35 0.97
C VAL A 90 19.89 20.16 1.09
N TYR A 91 19.45 19.15 1.86
CA TYR A 91 20.14 17.88 2.04
C TYR A 91 19.18 16.73 1.72
N THR A 92 19.66 15.71 1.02
CA THR A 92 18.96 14.42 0.94
C THR A 92 19.18 13.67 2.25
N LEU A 93 18.13 13.10 2.81
CA LEU A 93 18.17 12.24 3.98
C LEU A 93 17.94 10.79 3.55
N THR A 94 18.93 9.94 3.75
CA THR A 94 18.80 8.48 3.56
C THR A 94 19.03 7.75 4.88
N ALA A 95 18.42 6.59 5.07
CA ALA A 95 18.63 5.78 6.28
C ALA A 95 18.88 4.32 5.95
N VAL A 96 19.72 3.65 6.74
CA VAL A 96 19.77 2.18 6.78
C VAL A 96 18.81 1.73 7.88
N ALA A 97 17.65 1.24 7.47
CA ALA A 97 16.55 0.90 8.36
C ALA A 97 15.62 -0.18 7.76
N THR A 98 14.80 -0.81 8.58
CA THR A 98 13.74 -1.72 8.10
C THR A 98 12.67 -0.91 7.36
N ALA A 99 12.30 -1.33 6.15
CA ALA A 99 11.29 -0.65 5.34
C ALA A 99 9.87 -0.83 5.94
N PRO A 100 8.99 0.19 5.90
CA PRO A 100 7.60 0.06 6.37
C PRO A 100 6.69 -0.73 5.42
N VAL A 101 7.25 -1.21 4.32
CA VAL A 101 6.59 -1.98 3.27
C VAL A 101 7.46 -3.17 2.94
N GLU A 102 6.87 -4.17 2.30
CA GLU A 102 7.60 -5.34 1.86
C GLU A 102 8.70 -4.98 0.85
N THR A 103 9.86 -5.62 1.01
CA THR A 103 10.96 -5.61 0.05
C THR A 103 11.39 -7.05 -0.25
N PRO A 104 12.01 -7.34 -1.41
CA PRO A 104 12.33 -8.71 -1.84
C PRO A 104 13.17 -9.56 -0.87
N HIS A 105 13.89 -8.90 0.04
CA HIS A 105 14.87 -9.50 0.95
C HIS A 105 14.51 -9.40 2.44
N THR A 106 13.30 -8.94 2.79
CA THR A 106 12.87 -8.77 4.19
C THR A 106 11.80 -9.77 4.58
N GLU A 107 11.91 -10.33 5.79
CA GLU A 107 10.87 -11.19 6.38
C GLU A 107 9.76 -10.38 7.07
N ALA A 108 10.08 -9.18 7.60
CA ALA A 108 9.12 -8.33 8.31
C ALA A 108 9.21 -6.86 7.88
N VAL A 109 8.07 -6.17 7.97
CA VAL A 109 7.95 -4.73 7.70
C VAL A 109 8.04 -3.91 8.99
N ALA A 110 8.46 -2.66 8.88
CA ALA A 110 8.48 -1.70 9.98
C ALA A 110 7.15 -0.94 10.13
N SER A 111 7.02 -0.21 11.23
CA SER A 111 6.03 0.86 11.36
C SER A 111 6.39 2.05 10.47
N TYR A 112 5.38 2.79 10.02
CA TYR A 112 5.60 4.07 9.34
C TYR A 112 6.19 5.12 10.30
N LEU A 113 7.13 5.92 9.78
CA LEU A 113 7.86 6.94 10.53
C LEU A 113 7.30 8.34 10.28
N GLN A 114 7.39 9.17 11.31
CA GLN A 114 7.25 10.61 11.23
C GLN A 114 8.58 11.29 11.53
N LEU A 115 8.82 12.43 10.90
CA LEU A 115 10.01 13.23 11.13
C LEU A 115 9.65 14.68 11.44
N SER A 116 10.26 15.22 12.49
CA SER A 116 10.30 16.66 12.77
C SER A 116 11.75 17.15 12.69
N VAL A 117 11.94 18.31 12.05
CA VAL A 117 13.23 18.99 11.99
C VAL A 117 13.13 20.32 12.73
N ASN A 118 14.09 20.60 13.61
CA ASN A 118 14.19 21.83 14.39
C ASN A 118 12.94 22.19 15.21
N GLY A 119 12.20 21.17 15.70
CA GLY A 119 10.96 21.36 16.46
C GLY A 119 9.77 21.81 15.62
N GLY A 120 9.87 21.70 14.29
CA GLY A 120 8.73 21.90 13.38
C GLY A 120 7.65 20.81 13.53
N PRO A 121 6.53 20.93 12.80
CA PRO A 121 5.50 19.90 12.80
C PRO A 121 6.07 18.57 12.33
N PHE A 122 5.56 17.47 12.90
CA PHE A 122 5.87 16.14 12.40
C PHE A 122 5.24 15.96 11.02
N MET A 123 6.05 15.45 10.08
CA MET A 123 5.61 15.05 8.76
C MET A 123 5.68 13.53 8.63
N ASP A 124 4.65 12.92 8.07
CA ASP A 124 4.70 11.50 7.71
C ASP A 124 5.72 11.28 6.60
N LEU A 125 6.63 10.33 6.83
CA LEU A 125 7.54 9.82 5.80
C LEU A 125 6.86 8.76 4.92
N ALA A 126 5.53 8.63 4.99
CA ALA A 126 4.76 7.66 4.22
C ALA A 126 4.98 7.83 2.71
N ARG A 127 5.33 6.72 2.06
CA ARG A 127 5.48 6.57 0.61
C ARG A 127 4.76 5.31 0.16
N SER A 128 4.52 5.18 -1.15
CA SER A 128 3.89 3.99 -1.72
C SER A 128 4.83 2.80 -1.67
N GLN A 129 4.30 1.58 -1.64
CA GLN A 129 5.14 0.38 -1.71
C GLN A 129 6.10 0.39 -2.91
N PRO A 130 5.69 0.73 -4.16
CA PRO A 130 6.61 0.77 -5.29
C PRO A 130 7.84 1.69 -5.09
N HIS A 131 7.72 2.74 -4.28
CA HIS A 131 8.84 3.63 -4.00
C HIS A 131 9.94 2.96 -3.15
N TRP A 132 9.56 2.09 -2.20
CA TRP A 132 10.50 1.40 -1.32
C TRP A 132 10.71 -0.08 -1.65
N TYR A 133 9.88 -0.68 -2.50
CA TYR A 133 9.98 -2.09 -2.87
C TYR A 133 11.37 -2.43 -3.45
N GLY A 134 11.91 -1.54 -4.28
CA GLY A 134 13.24 -1.67 -4.87
C GLY A 134 14.39 -1.15 -4.00
N SER A 135 14.15 -0.79 -2.74
CA SER A 135 15.20 -0.24 -1.86
C SER A 135 16.37 -1.22 -1.74
N PRO A 136 17.63 -0.78 -1.96
CA PRO A 136 18.79 -1.65 -1.89
C PRO A 136 18.93 -2.32 -0.52
N ARG A 137 19.29 -3.61 -0.52
CA ARG A 137 19.62 -4.32 0.71
C ARG A 137 20.91 -3.77 1.32
N ALA A 138 20.90 -3.47 2.62
CA ALA A 138 22.09 -3.12 3.38
C ALA A 138 22.65 -4.36 4.10
N TRP A 139 22.05 -4.76 5.22
CA TRP A 139 22.42 -5.97 5.97
C TRP A 139 21.24 -6.49 6.78
N GLY A 140 21.20 -7.81 7.01
CA GLY A 140 20.01 -8.43 7.62
C GLY A 140 18.75 -8.12 6.81
N ASP A 141 17.73 -7.61 7.50
CA ASP A 141 16.46 -7.09 6.96
C ASP A 141 16.47 -5.56 6.78
N LEU A 142 17.63 -4.90 6.86
CA LEU A 142 17.72 -3.46 6.65
C LEU A 142 17.92 -3.13 5.18
N SER A 143 17.30 -2.04 4.77
CA SER A 143 17.38 -1.46 3.43
C SER A 143 17.93 -0.05 3.48
N GLU A 144 18.52 0.41 2.38
CA GLU A 144 18.81 1.82 2.14
C GLU A 144 17.52 2.53 1.72
N LEU A 145 16.95 3.31 2.63
CA LEU A 145 15.71 4.05 2.44
C LEU A 145 16.00 5.50 2.05
N ASP A 146 15.31 5.98 1.02
CA ASP A 146 15.19 7.40 0.74
C ASP A 146 14.08 8.00 1.62
N LEU A 147 14.45 8.96 2.46
CA LEU A 147 13.53 9.69 3.35
C LEU A 147 13.30 11.14 2.85
N GLY A 148 13.73 11.44 1.62
CA GLY A 148 13.53 12.67 0.90
C GLY A 148 14.47 13.81 1.30
N GLU A 149 14.13 15.00 0.82
CA GLU A 149 14.93 16.20 0.89
C GLU A 149 14.45 17.14 2.00
N TRP A 150 15.42 17.74 2.68
CA TRP A 150 15.21 18.59 3.84
C TRP A 150 16.11 19.83 3.77
N GLU A 151 15.51 21.00 3.92
CA GLU A 151 16.25 22.25 4.03
C GLU A 151 16.69 22.47 5.48
N LEU A 152 18.00 22.65 5.67
CA LEU A 152 18.66 22.71 6.96
C LEU A 152 19.40 24.03 7.12
N ARG A 153 19.46 24.52 8.36
CA ARG A 153 20.21 25.73 8.71
C ARG A 153 21.68 25.38 8.87
N GLY A 154 22.59 26.29 8.54
CA GLY A 154 24.00 26.14 8.90
C GLY A 154 24.16 25.98 10.42
N GLY A 155 24.99 25.02 10.83
CA GLY A 155 25.21 24.71 12.24
C GLY A 155 24.33 23.58 12.78
N GLY A 156 23.88 23.72 14.04
CA GLY A 156 23.15 22.67 14.74
C GLY A 156 21.68 22.55 14.32
N ASN A 157 21.28 21.35 13.92
CA ASN A 157 19.90 20.98 13.60
C ASN A 157 19.44 19.83 14.50
N ALA A 158 18.16 19.82 14.86
CA ALA A 158 17.55 18.72 15.60
C ALA A 158 16.66 17.88 14.66
N PHE A 159 16.83 16.56 14.68
CA PHE A 159 15.98 15.62 13.96
C PHE A 159 15.27 14.73 14.96
N THR A 160 13.95 14.63 14.91
CA THR A 160 13.18 13.72 15.76
C THR A 160 12.39 12.76 14.89
N PHE A 161 12.80 11.49 14.90
CA PHE A 161 12.00 10.39 14.34
C PHE A 161 10.99 9.94 15.37
N ARG A 162 9.76 9.65 14.93
CA ARG A 162 8.65 9.22 15.78
C ARG A 162 7.83 8.13 15.12
N ILE A 163 7.37 7.18 15.92
CA ILE A 163 6.42 6.13 15.55
C ILE A 163 5.21 6.25 16.47
N ILE A 164 4.03 6.32 15.85
CA ILE A 164 2.74 6.46 16.55
C ILE A 164 1.74 5.37 16.18
N GLU A 165 1.97 4.63 15.09
CA GLU A 165 1.10 3.55 14.67
C GLU A 165 1.90 2.24 14.56
N PRO A 166 1.35 1.10 15.04
CA PRO A 166 1.97 -0.20 14.88
C PRO A 166 1.78 -0.69 13.44
N THR A 167 2.50 -1.75 13.09
CA THR A 167 2.33 -2.48 11.83
C THR A 167 1.78 -3.89 12.10
N ILE A 168 1.33 -4.58 11.05
CA ILE A 168 0.89 -5.97 11.11
C ILE A 168 2.08 -6.86 10.75
N LEU A 169 2.39 -7.79 11.64
CA LEU A 169 3.27 -8.92 11.42
C LEU A 169 2.42 -10.17 11.19
N ASP A 170 3.03 -11.32 10.92
CA ASP A 170 2.28 -12.52 10.49
C ASP A 170 1.23 -13.00 11.51
N ASN A 171 1.48 -12.80 12.81
CA ASN A 171 0.60 -13.25 13.90
C ASN A 171 0.40 -12.21 15.02
N SER A 172 0.80 -10.96 14.80
CA SER A 172 0.73 -9.94 15.83
C SER A 172 0.70 -8.52 15.26
N ILE A 173 0.26 -7.57 16.09
CA ILE A 173 0.33 -6.13 15.82
C ILE A 173 1.40 -5.54 16.73
N ALA A 174 2.43 -4.93 16.15
CA ALA A 174 3.57 -4.44 16.92
C ALA A 174 4.13 -3.12 16.38
N TYR A 175 4.74 -2.33 17.25
CA TYR A 175 5.58 -1.19 16.88
C TYR A 175 6.97 -1.71 16.49
N VAL A 176 7.39 -1.42 15.26
CA VAL A 176 8.62 -1.98 14.69
C VAL A 176 9.49 -0.89 14.09
N LEU A 177 10.76 -0.86 14.47
CA LEU A 177 11.81 -0.07 13.81
C LEU A 177 13.17 -0.67 14.09
N SER A 178 13.96 -0.87 13.05
CA SER A 178 15.41 -0.95 13.18
C SER A 178 16.06 0.21 12.43
N LEU A 179 16.94 0.97 13.09
CA LEU A 179 17.67 2.10 12.50
C LEU A 179 19.16 2.00 12.85
N ASP A 180 19.98 1.64 11.86
CA ASP A 180 21.44 1.55 11.99
C ASP A 180 22.08 2.94 11.94
N HIS A 181 21.82 3.70 10.88
CA HIS A 181 22.28 5.07 10.74
C HIS A 181 21.44 5.82 9.71
N PHE A 182 21.58 7.14 9.70
CA PHE A 182 21.11 7.97 8.60
C PHE A 182 22.21 8.89 8.11
N ALA A 183 22.11 9.30 6.85
CA ALA A 183 23.08 10.14 6.18
C ALA A 183 22.42 11.37 5.58
N LEU A 184 23.10 12.51 5.72
CA LEU A 184 22.74 13.75 5.04
C LEU A 184 23.76 14.03 3.94
N ARG A 185 23.29 14.22 2.71
CA ARG A 185 24.13 14.62 1.58
C ARG A 185 23.69 15.99 1.08
N PRO A 186 24.59 16.99 1.05
CA PRO A 186 24.23 18.32 0.57
C PRO A 186 23.91 18.29 -0.92
N MET A 187 22.86 19.01 -1.30
CA MET A 187 22.46 19.22 -2.69
C MET A 187 23.09 20.50 -3.25
N PRO A 188 23.34 20.58 -4.58
CA PRO A 188 23.89 21.77 -5.21
C PRO A 188 23.06 23.04 -5.03
N GLY A 189 21.78 22.90 -4.67
CA GLY A 189 20.83 23.96 -4.38
C GLY A 189 19.40 23.43 -4.49
N PRO A 190 18.39 24.27 -4.21
CA PRO A 190 17.00 23.87 -4.35
C PRO A 190 16.67 23.48 -5.80
N ALA A 191 16.02 22.35 -5.96
CA ALA A 191 15.54 21.82 -7.23
C ALA A 191 14.02 21.65 -7.19
N LEU A 192 13.38 21.66 -8.36
CA LEU A 192 11.98 21.27 -8.43
C LEU A 192 11.85 19.81 -8.03
N ARG A 193 10.96 19.59 -7.07
CA ARG A 193 10.70 18.29 -6.48
C ARG A 193 9.36 17.73 -6.94
N GLU A 194 8.37 18.60 -7.07
CA GLU A 194 6.99 18.18 -7.30
C GLU A 194 6.30 19.14 -8.26
N ALA A 195 5.62 18.55 -9.24
CA ALA A 195 4.59 19.20 -10.04
C ALA A 195 3.27 18.50 -9.74
N HIS A 196 2.34 19.16 -9.05
CA HIS A 196 1.10 18.53 -8.60
C HIS A 196 -0.13 19.26 -9.13
N VAL A 197 -1.06 18.49 -9.68
CA VAL A 197 -2.43 18.94 -9.97
C VAL A 197 -3.36 17.99 -9.25
N ARG A 198 -4.24 18.52 -8.41
CA ARG A 198 -5.25 17.71 -7.73
C ARG A 198 -6.18 17.08 -8.76
N ARG A 199 -6.57 15.83 -8.56
CA ARG A 199 -7.70 15.23 -9.30
C ARG A 199 -8.93 16.10 -9.11
N HIS A 200 -9.60 16.43 -10.21
CA HIS A 200 -10.73 17.38 -10.23
C HIS A 200 -11.73 16.99 -11.33
N ARG A 201 -12.96 17.52 -11.25
CA ARG A 201 -14.02 17.24 -12.23
C ARG A 201 -14.15 18.36 -13.26
N VAL A 202 -14.93 18.10 -14.31
CA VAL A 202 -15.39 19.13 -15.25
C VAL A 202 -16.04 20.27 -14.47
N GLY A 203 -15.59 21.50 -14.71
CA GLY A 203 -16.10 22.71 -14.06
C GLY A 203 -15.28 23.17 -12.84
N ASP A 204 -14.47 22.28 -12.25
CA ASP A 204 -13.55 22.67 -11.18
C ASP A 204 -12.30 23.34 -11.78
N PRO A 205 -11.78 24.43 -11.17
CA PRO A 205 -10.54 25.04 -11.61
C PRO A 205 -9.35 24.11 -11.35
N ALA A 206 -8.53 23.93 -12.37
CA ALA A 206 -7.30 23.14 -12.29
C ALA A 206 -6.10 24.04 -12.00
N HIS A 207 -5.34 23.71 -10.96
CA HIS A 207 -4.16 24.44 -10.55
C HIS A 207 -2.94 23.52 -10.52
N LEU A 208 -1.92 23.85 -11.30
CA LEU A 208 -0.60 23.25 -11.22
C LEU A 208 0.19 23.95 -10.11
N ARG A 209 0.44 23.22 -9.03
CA ARG A 209 1.35 23.61 -7.95
C ARG A 209 2.73 23.03 -8.22
N LEU A 210 3.72 23.91 -8.32
CA LEU A 210 5.13 23.54 -8.47
C LEU A 210 5.83 23.79 -7.13
N THR A 211 6.59 22.81 -6.65
CA THR A 211 7.23 22.82 -5.33
C THR A 211 8.72 22.50 -5.45
N LEU A 212 9.56 23.37 -4.91
CA LEU A 212 10.97 23.11 -4.67
C LEU A 212 11.17 22.32 -3.37
N ASP A 213 12.27 21.58 -3.29
CA ASP A 213 12.76 20.91 -2.08
C ASP A 213 13.32 21.86 -0.99
N GLY A 214 13.51 23.14 -1.31
CA GLY A 214 13.92 24.20 -0.38
C GLY A 214 13.59 25.60 -0.90
N HIS A 215 13.85 26.64 -0.10
CA HIS A 215 13.53 28.01 -0.48
C HIS A 215 14.45 28.49 -1.61
N ALA A 216 13.86 29.07 -2.66
CA ALA A 216 14.63 29.58 -3.78
C ALA A 216 15.54 30.75 -3.36
N ALA A 217 16.86 30.61 -3.49
CA ALA A 217 17.79 31.71 -3.19
C ALA A 217 17.66 32.89 -4.19
N ARG A 218 17.22 32.60 -5.41
CA ARG A 218 16.96 33.54 -6.50
C ARG A 218 15.68 33.12 -7.22
N PRO A 219 15.03 33.98 -8.03
CA PRO A 219 13.89 33.57 -8.83
C PRO A 219 14.22 32.32 -9.64
N HIS A 220 13.41 31.28 -9.51
CA HIS A 220 13.59 29.98 -10.16
C HIS A 220 12.55 29.84 -11.28
N PRO A 221 12.91 30.10 -12.54
CA PRO A 221 12.00 29.92 -13.67
C PRO A 221 11.75 28.43 -13.89
N VAL A 222 10.51 28.06 -14.20
CA VAL A 222 10.10 26.70 -14.55
C VAL A 222 9.28 26.76 -15.81
N ARG A 223 9.59 25.91 -16.78
CA ARG A 223 8.74 25.65 -17.95
C ARG A 223 8.08 24.30 -17.78
N TYR A 224 6.84 24.17 -18.24
CA TYR A 224 6.12 22.91 -18.17
C TYR A 224 5.34 22.65 -19.46
N THR A 225 5.16 21.36 -19.74
CA THR A 225 4.31 20.85 -20.81
C THR A 225 3.35 19.83 -20.21
N VAL A 226 2.10 19.88 -20.64
CA VAL A 226 1.06 18.92 -20.28
C VAL A 226 0.66 18.17 -21.54
N THR A 227 0.74 16.84 -21.52
CA THR A 227 0.29 15.97 -22.62
C THR A 227 -0.88 15.12 -22.19
N ASP A 228 -1.78 14.79 -23.12
CA ASP A 228 -2.83 13.81 -22.91
C ASP A 228 -2.29 12.36 -22.87
N TYR A 229 -3.19 11.39 -22.71
CA TYR A 229 -2.87 9.97 -22.69
C TYR A 229 -2.18 9.49 -23.98
N SER A 230 -2.56 10.05 -25.13
CA SER A 230 -1.98 9.71 -26.45
C SER A 230 -0.66 10.44 -26.72
N GLY A 231 -0.19 11.27 -25.79
CA GLY A 231 1.05 12.04 -25.93
C GLY A 231 0.89 13.34 -26.71
N HIS A 232 -0.32 13.74 -27.09
CA HIS A 232 -0.54 15.06 -27.70
C HIS A 232 -0.41 16.15 -26.65
N GLN A 233 0.24 17.25 -27.02
CA GLN A 233 0.35 18.41 -26.13
C GLN A 233 -1.03 19.06 -25.95
N ALA A 234 -1.49 19.10 -24.70
CA ALA A 234 -2.74 19.75 -24.31
C ALA A 234 -2.52 21.23 -23.96
N THR A 235 -1.42 21.54 -23.27
CA THR A 235 -0.99 22.91 -22.97
C THR A 235 0.48 22.94 -22.58
N ASP A 236 1.11 24.10 -22.66
CA ASP A 236 2.41 24.37 -22.07
C ASP A 236 2.39 25.74 -21.39
N GLY A 237 3.45 26.07 -20.65
CA GLY A 237 3.55 27.36 -20.00
C GLY A 237 4.88 27.54 -19.28
N SER A 238 5.02 28.71 -18.67
CA SER A 238 6.16 29.00 -17.80
C SER A 238 5.72 29.86 -16.64
N THR A 239 6.43 29.72 -15.53
CA THR A 239 6.22 30.50 -14.33
C THR A 239 7.54 30.69 -13.60
N THR A 240 7.52 31.40 -12.49
CA THR A 240 8.71 31.61 -11.67
C THR A 240 8.35 31.46 -10.21
N ILE A 241 9.08 30.60 -9.51
CA ILE A 241 9.06 30.55 -8.06
C ILE A 241 9.92 31.71 -7.57
N ARG A 242 9.31 32.61 -6.79
CA ARG A 242 10.00 33.82 -6.32
C ARG A 242 11.11 33.46 -5.34
N ALA A 243 12.14 34.30 -5.27
CA ALA A 243 13.15 34.18 -4.23
C ALA A 243 12.49 34.19 -2.83
N GLY A 244 12.96 33.33 -1.94
CA GLY A 244 12.39 33.15 -0.60
C GLY A 244 11.06 32.39 -0.57
N HIS A 245 10.62 31.79 -1.68
CA HIS A 245 9.46 30.90 -1.72
C HIS A 245 9.87 29.48 -2.13
N THR A 246 9.11 28.49 -1.69
CA THR A 246 9.24 27.09 -2.10
C THR A 246 8.23 26.70 -3.18
N THR A 247 7.19 27.50 -3.42
CA THR A 247 6.10 27.13 -4.31
C THR A 247 5.59 28.27 -5.19
N THR A 248 5.01 27.88 -6.32
CA THR A 248 4.16 28.75 -7.15
C THR A 248 2.97 27.96 -7.68
N THR A 249 1.94 28.65 -8.16
CA THR A 249 0.73 28.02 -8.70
C THR A 249 0.34 28.68 -10.02
N VAL A 250 -0.02 27.85 -10.99
CA VAL A 250 -0.46 28.27 -12.32
C VAL A 250 -1.84 27.66 -12.59
N ALA A 251 -2.77 28.47 -13.11
CA ALA A 251 -4.04 27.94 -13.59
C ALA A 251 -3.82 27.19 -14.92
N LEU A 252 -4.36 25.99 -15.01
CA LEU A 252 -4.41 25.24 -16.28
C LEU A 252 -5.68 25.61 -17.05
N PRO A 253 -5.74 25.36 -18.37
CA PRO A 253 -6.93 25.64 -19.17
C PRO A 253 -8.17 24.96 -18.59
N ALA A 254 -9.27 25.71 -18.47
CA ALA A 254 -10.52 25.21 -17.89
C ALA A 254 -11.25 24.20 -18.82
N ASP A 255 -10.93 24.26 -20.11
CA ASP A 255 -11.53 23.53 -21.22
C ASP A 255 -10.80 22.23 -21.58
N LEU A 256 -9.75 21.83 -20.83
CA LEU A 256 -9.15 20.50 -20.95
C LEU A 256 -10.25 19.42 -20.94
N PRO A 257 -10.33 18.45 -21.85
CA PRO A 257 -11.34 17.39 -21.77
C PRO A 257 -11.11 16.48 -20.55
N PRO A 258 -12.11 15.70 -20.09
CA PRO A 258 -11.87 14.61 -19.15
C PRO A 258 -10.80 13.66 -19.70
N GLY A 259 -9.87 13.21 -18.86
CA GLY A 259 -8.78 12.35 -19.30
C GLY A 259 -7.63 12.25 -18.29
N HIS A 260 -6.63 11.45 -18.67
CA HIS A 260 -5.37 11.31 -17.98
C HIS A 260 -4.32 12.19 -18.65
N TYR A 261 -3.60 12.96 -17.85
CA TYR A 261 -2.60 13.92 -18.32
C TYR A 261 -1.26 13.68 -17.64
N ARG A 262 -0.19 13.93 -18.39
CA ARG A 262 1.19 13.90 -17.89
C ARG A 262 1.78 15.30 -17.93
N ILE A 263 2.45 15.69 -16.86
CA ILE A 263 3.20 16.94 -16.74
C ILE A 263 4.69 16.62 -16.88
N ARG A 264 5.41 17.44 -17.63
CA ARG A 264 6.87 17.42 -17.72
C ARG A 264 7.38 18.84 -17.56
N THR A 265 8.40 19.03 -16.73
CA THR A 265 9.10 20.32 -16.57
C THR A 265 10.46 20.30 -17.24
N ASP A 266 11.03 21.48 -17.46
CA ASP A 266 12.37 21.64 -18.07
C ASP A 266 13.52 21.13 -17.19
N ASP A 267 13.30 21.03 -15.88
CA ASP A 267 14.21 20.37 -14.93
C ASP A 267 14.09 18.83 -14.88
N GLY A 268 13.14 18.26 -15.64
CA GLY A 268 12.94 16.81 -15.72
C GLY A 268 11.93 16.23 -14.73
N THR A 269 11.32 17.04 -13.86
CA THR A 269 10.22 16.57 -12.99
C THR A 269 9.04 16.12 -13.83
N THR A 270 8.51 14.94 -13.50
CA THR A 270 7.33 14.39 -14.17
C THR A 270 6.25 14.00 -13.17
N SER A 271 5.00 14.22 -13.54
CA SER A 271 3.85 13.77 -12.76
C SER A 271 2.65 13.49 -13.65
N THR A 272 1.58 12.96 -13.06
CA THR A 272 0.31 12.74 -13.75
C THR A 272 -0.85 13.29 -12.94
N PHE A 273 -1.93 13.61 -13.63
CA PHE A 273 -3.21 13.94 -13.00
C PHE A 273 -4.37 13.47 -13.86
N ALA A 274 -5.52 13.28 -13.22
CA ALA A 274 -6.75 12.93 -13.89
C ALA A 274 -7.76 14.09 -13.79
N ARG A 275 -8.35 14.45 -14.93
CA ARG A 275 -9.58 15.26 -14.98
C ARG A 275 -10.74 14.31 -15.17
N LEU A 276 -11.58 14.21 -14.17
CA LEU A 276 -12.68 13.25 -14.11
C LEU A 276 -13.86 13.71 -14.98
N PRO A 277 -14.68 12.77 -15.49
CA PRO A 277 -15.94 13.08 -16.16
C PRO A 277 -16.87 13.93 -15.28
N ALA A 278 -17.73 14.73 -15.94
CA ALA A 278 -18.73 15.57 -15.26
C ALA A 278 -19.72 14.73 -14.45
N ARG A 279 -20.11 13.56 -14.97
CA ARG A 279 -21.01 12.65 -14.29
C ARG A 279 -20.25 11.93 -13.16
N PRO A 280 -20.68 12.08 -11.90
CA PRO A 280 -20.09 11.32 -10.81
C PRO A 280 -20.46 9.84 -10.91
N ALA A 281 -19.66 9.00 -10.23
CA ALA A 281 -19.96 7.59 -10.04
C ALA A 281 -21.34 7.40 -9.38
N VAL A 282 -22.00 6.26 -9.64
CA VAL A 282 -23.27 5.92 -8.98
C VAL A 282 -23.08 5.95 -7.46
N ALA A 283 -23.86 6.80 -6.77
CA ALA A 283 -23.72 7.15 -5.36
C ALA A 283 -23.84 5.95 -4.41
N THR A 284 -24.71 5.01 -4.75
CA THR A 284 -25.14 3.93 -3.87
C THR A 284 -24.51 2.61 -4.30
N SER A 285 -23.93 1.86 -3.36
CA SER A 285 -23.42 0.49 -3.57
C SER A 285 -24.47 -0.44 -4.19
N ALA A 286 -25.75 -0.31 -3.80
CA ALA A 286 -26.86 -1.09 -4.36
C ALA A 286 -27.05 -0.94 -5.88
N GLY A 287 -26.59 0.18 -6.46
CA GLY A 287 -26.64 0.44 -7.91
C GLY A 287 -25.27 0.35 -8.59
N ASN A 288 -24.20 0.06 -7.85
CA ASN A 288 -22.84 0.07 -8.35
C ASN A 288 -22.22 -1.32 -8.24
N ARG A 289 -21.93 -1.92 -9.40
CA ARG A 289 -21.42 -3.30 -9.51
C ARG A 289 -19.90 -3.37 -9.66
N PHE A 290 -19.21 -2.22 -9.61
CA PHE A 290 -17.76 -2.16 -9.77
C PHE A 290 -17.07 -2.09 -8.41
N GLY A 291 -16.12 -3.00 -8.21
CA GLY A 291 -15.28 -3.09 -7.02
C GLY A 291 -13.80 -3.06 -7.35
N VAL A 292 -12.98 -2.76 -6.34
CA VAL A 292 -11.51 -2.76 -6.44
C VAL A 292 -10.90 -3.54 -5.28
N ASN A 293 -9.93 -4.39 -5.58
CA ASN A 293 -9.09 -5.06 -4.58
C ASN A 293 -8.04 -4.06 -4.05
N VAL A 294 -7.92 -3.93 -2.73
CA VAL A 294 -7.03 -2.91 -2.13
C VAL A 294 -5.95 -3.49 -1.22
N TRP A 295 -6.27 -4.52 -0.42
CA TRP A 295 -5.38 -5.06 0.62
C TRP A 295 -4.75 -3.94 1.47
N SER A 296 -5.61 -3.11 2.07
CA SER A 296 -5.19 -1.79 2.58
C SER A 296 -4.18 -1.88 3.71
N SER A 297 -4.26 -2.92 4.52
CA SER A 297 -3.47 -3.11 5.73
C SER A 297 -1.96 -3.25 5.45
N SER A 298 -1.59 -3.79 4.28
CA SER A 298 -0.18 -3.91 3.84
C SER A 298 0.22 -2.87 2.79
N LEU A 299 -0.70 -2.38 1.96
CA LEU A 299 -0.36 -1.56 0.79
C LEU A 299 -0.54 -0.05 0.99
N VAL A 300 -1.42 0.33 1.91
CA VAL A 300 -1.82 1.74 2.09
C VAL A 300 -1.30 2.24 3.44
N PRO A 301 -0.41 3.25 3.45
CA PRO A 301 -0.03 3.91 4.69
C PRO A 301 -1.30 4.42 5.41
N PRO A 302 -1.44 4.22 6.73
CA PRO A 302 -2.68 4.57 7.43
C PRO A 302 -3.10 6.04 7.27
N SER A 303 -2.13 6.97 7.20
CA SER A 303 -2.41 8.39 6.98
C SER A 303 -2.86 8.74 5.55
N ARG A 304 -2.76 7.79 4.61
CA ARG A 304 -3.19 7.92 3.20
C ARG A 304 -4.50 7.20 2.91
N LEU A 305 -5.06 6.46 3.87
CA LEU A 305 -6.25 5.63 3.64
C LEU A 305 -7.47 6.44 3.19
N ALA A 306 -7.73 7.60 3.80
CA ALA A 306 -8.88 8.44 3.42
C ALA A 306 -8.75 9.01 2.00
N GLU A 307 -7.55 9.45 1.60
CA GLU A 307 -7.30 9.92 0.23
C GLU A 307 -7.38 8.77 -0.79
N CYS A 308 -6.89 7.57 -0.41
CA CYS A 308 -7.04 6.36 -1.21
C CYS A 308 -8.52 6.00 -1.42
N ALA A 309 -9.32 6.01 -0.35
CA ALA A 309 -10.76 5.77 -0.42
C ALA A 309 -11.49 6.80 -1.30
N ALA A 310 -11.13 8.08 -1.18
CA ALA A 310 -11.64 9.13 -2.07
C ALA A 310 -11.27 8.87 -3.54
N ALA A 311 -10.06 8.38 -3.81
CA ALA A 311 -9.62 8.02 -5.15
C ALA A 311 -10.37 6.83 -5.75
N ILE A 312 -10.58 5.77 -4.96
CA ILE A 312 -11.37 4.59 -5.34
C ILE A 312 -12.81 5.01 -5.66
N ARG A 313 -13.39 5.89 -4.84
CA ARG A 313 -14.73 6.42 -5.09
C ARG A 313 -14.81 7.22 -6.40
N ASP A 314 -13.79 8.05 -6.66
CA ASP A 314 -13.77 8.91 -7.84
C ASP A 314 -13.52 8.17 -9.15
N MET A 315 -12.85 7.02 -9.13
CA MET A 315 -12.67 6.17 -10.32
C MET A 315 -13.95 5.45 -10.75
N GLY A 316 -15.01 5.46 -9.93
CA GLY A 316 -16.28 4.82 -10.28
C GLY A 316 -16.67 3.66 -9.38
N ALA A 317 -15.78 3.18 -8.51
CA ALA A 317 -16.05 2.01 -7.68
C ALA A 317 -17.07 2.32 -6.58
N GLY A 318 -17.96 1.35 -6.34
CA GLY A 318 -18.89 1.36 -5.23
C GLY A 318 -18.53 0.35 -4.14
N TRP A 319 -17.63 -0.57 -4.47
CA TRP A 319 -17.17 -1.63 -3.59
C TRP A 319 -15.65 -1.62 -3.45
N VAL A 320 -15.18 -2.02 -2.29
CA VAL A 320 -13.79 -2.41 -2.04
C VAL A 320 -13.79 -3.84 -1.54
N ARG A 321 -12.90 -4.64 -2.12
CA ARG A 321 -12.53 -5.95 -1.58
C ARG A 321 -11.24 -5.80 -0.79
N ASP A 322 -11.31 -6.12 0.50
CA ASP A 322 -10.20 -6.02 1.44
C ASP A 322 -10.23 -7.22 2.40
N GLY A 323 -9.29 -7.29 3.34
CA GLY A 323 -9.24 -8.39 4.29
C GLY A 323 -8.42 -8.08 5.52
N GLN A 324 -8.73 -8.78 6.60
CA GLN A 324 -7.91 -8.83 7.81
C GLN A 324 -7.37 -10.24 8.00
N SER A 325 -6.10 -10.33 8.42
CA SER A 325 -5.50 -11.59 8.83
C SER A 325 -6.17 -12.10 10.11
N TRP A 326 -6.84 -13.26 10.05
CA TRP A 326 -7.43 -13.97 11.18
C TRP A 326 -6.38 -14.30 12.26
N PRO A 327 -5.16 -14.80 11.94
CA PRO A 327 -4.09 -14.95 12.93
C PRO A 327 -3.76 -13.67 13.71
N VAL A 328 -3.90 -12.52 13.08
CA VAL A 328 -3.65 -11.22 13.70
C VAL A 328 -4.87 -10.73 14.47
N ALA A 329 -6.07 -10.98 13.94
CA ALA A 329 -7.33 -10.58 14.54
C ALA A 329 -7.69 -11.40 15.78
N GLU A 330 -7.27 -12.67 15.86
CA GLU A 330 -7.56 -13.60 16.95
C GLU A 330 -6.31 -14.42 17.28
N ALA A 331 -5.32 -13.77 17.92
CA ALA A 331 -4.04 -14.41 18.25
C ALA A 331 -4.20 -15.57 19.25
N ALA A 332 -5.27 -15.56 20.05
CA ALA A 332 -5.69 -16.64 20.93
C ALA A 332 -7.22 -16.81 20.85
N PRO A 333 -7.76 -18.03 21.09
CA PRO A 333 -9.19 -18.29 20.92
C PRO A 333 -10.07 -17.34 21.75
N GLY A 334 -10.96 -16.60 21.07
CA GLY A 334 -11.88 -15.62 21.65
C GLY A 334 -11.26 -14.28 22.02
N GLU A 335 -9.96 -14.07 21.81
CA GLU A 335 -9.25 -12.81 22.10
C GLU A 335 -9.09 -11.99 20.82
N TYR A 336 -10.09 -11.16 20.51
CA TYR A 336 -10.11 -10.37 19.28
C TYR A 336 -9.41 -9.01 19.40
N ASP A 337 -8.45 -8.74 18.50
CA ASP A 337 -7.89 -7.40 18.24
C ASP A 337 -8.17 -6.97 16.78
N THR A 338 -9.28 -6.27 16.59
CA THR A 338 -9.80 -5.85 15.27
C THR A 338 -9.88 -4.33 15.10
N ALA A 339 -9.44 -3.55 16.09
CA ALA A 339 -9.63 -2.10 16.12
C ALA A 339 -9.04 -1.38 14.89
N ARG A 340 -7.89 -1.87 14.37
CA ARG A 340 -7.26 -1.33 13.16
C ARG A 340 -8.10 -1.60 11.92
N HIS A 341 -8.62 -2.82 11.78
CA HIS A 341 -9.50 -3.20 10.68
C HIS A 341 -10.82 -2.44 10.72
N ASP A 342 -11.44 -2.35 11.89
CA ASP A 342 -12.68 -1.59 12.08
C ASP A 342 -12.51 -0.11 11.69
N ARG A 343 -11.34 0.47 11.99
CA ARG A 343 -10.98 1.83 11.53
C ARG A 343 -10.93 1.90 10.00
N THR A 344 -10.33 0.91 9.35
CA THR A 344 -10.27 0.82 7.89
C THR A 344 -11.68 0.74 7.29
N VAL A 345 -12.50 -0.21 7.73
CA VAL A 345 -13.88 -0.40 7.26
C VAL A 345 -14.68 0.90 7.44
N ARG A 346 -14.57 1.55 8.60
CA ARG A 346 -15.25 2.83 8.87
C ARG A 346 -14.82 3.94 7.92
N ILE A 347 -13.54 4.05 7.61
CA ILE A 347 -13.02 5.06 6.67
C ILE A 347 -13.54 4.76 5.26
N LEU A 348 -13.48 3.52 4.78
CA LEU A 348 -14.00 3.15 3.46
C LEU A 348 -15.50 3.50 3.34
N ARG A 349 -16.31 3.13 4.35
CA ARG A 349 -17.75 3.44 4.39
C ARG A 349 -18.04 4.94 4.46
N ALA A 350 -17.24 5.72 5.21
CA ALA A 350 -17.38 7.18 5.26
C ALA A 350 -17.15 7.85 3.90
N HIS A 351 -16.46 7.16 2.97
CA HIS A 351 -16.26 7.60 1.58
C HIS A 351 -17.28 7.00 0.59
N GLY A 352 -18.34 6.35 1.08
CA GLY A 352 -19.42 5.79 0.25
C GLY A 352 -19.03 4.53 -0.51
N LEU A 353 -18.09 3.74 0.05
CA LEU A 353 -17.69 2.43 -0.45
C LEU A 353 -18.29 1.34 0.42
N ALA A 354 -18.92 0.35 -0.20
CA ALA A 354 -19.27 -0.90 0.45
C ALA A 354 -18.04 -1.80 0.55
N VAL A 355 -17.95 -2.59 1.62
CA VAL A 355 -16.82 -3.46 1.90
C VAL A 355 -17.24 -4.92 1.73
N LEU A 356 -16.54 -5.61 0.84
CA LEU A 356 -16.45 -7.07 0.79
C LEU A 356 -15.20 -7.48 1.55
N ASP A 357 -15.37 -8.00 2.76
CA ASP A 357 -14.26 -8.38 3.64
C ASP A 357 -13.99 -9.88 3.51
N VAL A 358 -12.73 -10.23 3.23
CA VAL A 358 -12.30 -11.60 2.93
C VAL A 358 -11.75 -12.26 4.18
N LEU A 359 -12.34 -13.40 4.56
CA LEU A 359 -11.81 -14.22 5.63
C LEU A 359 -10.50 -14.87 5.19
N SER A 360 -9.42 -14.56 5.90
CA SER A 360 -8.12 -15.19 5.68
C SER A 360 -8.06 -16.61 6.28
N PRO A 361 -6.98 -17.38 5.99
CA PRO A 361 -6.74 -18.68 6.61
C PRO A 361 -6.74 -18.65 8.13
N ALA A 362 -7.01 -19.80 8.75
CA ALA A 362 -7.13 -19.94 10.20
C ALA A 362 -5.78 -19.76 10.94
N PRO A 363 -5.81 -19.29 12.20
CA PRO A 363 -4.64 -19.28 13.07
C PRO A 363 -4.13 -20.68 13.39
N GLU A 364 -2.83 -20.80 13.66
CA GLU A 364 -2.17 -22.07 14.00
C GLU A 364 -2.84 -22.77 15.18
N TRP A 365 -3.25 -22.02 16.22
CA TRP A 365 -3.93 -22.59 17.38
C TRP A 365 -5.26 -23.28 17.04
N ALA A 366 -5.90 -22.91 15.93
CA ALA A 366 -7.16 -23.49 15.48
C ALA A 366 -6.97 -24.72 14.58
N MET A 367 -5.74 -25.01 14.14
CA MET A 367 -5.43 -26.02 13.14
C MET A 367 -4.70 -27.23 13.74
N THR A 368 -4.70 -28.32 12.98
CA THR A 368 -3.88 -29.52 13.19
C THR A 368 -3.32 -29.97 11.85
N ASP A 369 -2.28 -30.80 11.83
CA ASP A 369 -1.73 -31.37 10.58
C ASP A 369 -2.78 -32.06 9.70
N ALA A 370 -3.82 -32.64 10.31
CA ALA A 370 -4.91 -33.31 9.62
C ALA A 370 -5.99 -32.35 9.07
N SER A 371 -6.00 -31.09 9.52
CA SER A 371 -7.04 -30.11 9.15
C SER A 371 -6.53 -28.99 8.26
N LEU A 372 -5.20 -28.82 8.09
CA LEU A 372 -4.61 -27.75 7.29
C LEU A 372 -5.30 -27.61 5.91
N PRO A 373 -5.59 -26.37 5.45
CA PRO A 373 -5.43 -25.07 6.12
C PRO A 373 -6.66 -24.65 6.97
N LEU A 374 -7.61 -25.56 7.18
CA LEU A 374 -8.88 -25.30 7.84
C LEU A 374 -8.78 -25.51 9.35
N PRO A 375 -9.63 -24.83 10.15
CA PRO A 375 -9.68 -25.08 11.57
C PRO A 375 -10.15 -26.51 11.83
N ALA A 376 -9.48 -27.20 12.77
CA ALA A 376 -9.84 -28.56 13.18
C ALA A 376 -11.22 -28.61 13.87
N ASP A 377 -11.64 -27.50 14.46
CA ASP A 377 -12.98 -27.29 15.00
C ASP A 377 -13.68 -26.16 14.25
N LEU A 378 -14.71 -26.50 13.47
CA LEU A 378 -15.47 -25.55 12.67
C LEU A 378 -16.23 -24.51 13.51
N ARG A 379 -16.37 -24.71 14.82
CA ARG A 379 -16.90 -23.67 15.73
C ARG A 379 -16.01 -22.44 15.76
N HIS A 380 -14.70 -22.58 15.54
CA HIS A 380 -13.81 -21.41 15.42
C HIS A 380 -14.15 -20.56 14.20
N ALA A 381 -14.44 -21.19 13.04
CA ALA A 381 -14.90 -20.48 11.85
C ALA A 381 -16.25 -19.78 12.08
N TYR A 382 -17.20 -20.46 12.76
CA TYR A 382 -18.47 -19.87 13.17
C TYR A 382 -18.27 -18.63 14.05
N HIS A 383 -17.44 -18.72 15.10
CA HIS A 383 -17.23 -17.63 16.04
C HIS A 383 -16.52 -16.44 15.40
N TYR A 384 -15.50 -16.68 14.58
CA TYR A 384 -14.78 -15.62 13.89
C TYR A 384 -15.66 -14.91 12.85
N ALA A 385 -16.39 -15.67 12.02
CA ALA A 385 -17.28 -15.08 11.03
C ALA A 385 -18.41 -14.27 11.69
N ARG A 386 -18.93 -14.74 12.84
CA ARG A 386 -19.88 -13.99 13.68
C ARG A 386 -19.26 -12.69 14.22
N HIS A 387 -18.01 -12.72 14.68
CA HIS A 387 -17.30 -11.53 15.15
C HIS A 387 -17.15 -10.48 14.04
N LEU A 388 -16.70 -10.89 12.85
CA LEU A 388 -16.59 -9.99 11.70
C LEU A 388 -17.94 -9.42 11.26
N ALA A 389 -19.00 -10.23 11.30
CA ALA A 389 -20.35 -9.76 10.96
C ALA A 389 -20.85 -8.65 11.89
N LEU A 390 -20.46 -8.66 13.17
CA LEU A 390 -20.79 -7.59 14.13
C LEU A 390 -20.06 -6.27 13.84
N ALA A 391 -18.93 -6.30 13.12
CA ALA A 391 -18.28 -5.09 12.59
C ALA A 391 -19.04 -4.48 11.41
N ALA A 392 -20.09 -5.18 10.93
CA ALA A 392 -21.03 -4.76 9.90
C ALA A 392 -20.40 -4.31 8.56
N PRO A 393 -19.56 -5.14 7.92
CA PRO A 393 -19.28 -4.98 6.49
C PRO A 393 -20.54 -5.24 5.67
N GLU A 394 -20.57 -4.79 4.42
CA GLU A 394 -21.70 -5.06 3.52
C GLU A 394 -21.72 -6.53 3.04
N ALA A 395 -20.56 -7.18 2.96
CA ALA A 395 -20.43 -8.58 2.56
C ALA A 395 -19.19 -9.26 3.17
N LEU A 396 -19.27 -10.58 3.38
CA LEU A 396 -18.17 -11.42 3.87
C LEU A 396 -17.88 -12.54 2.85
N GLN A 397 -16.65 -12.58 2.34
CA GLN A 397 -16.15 -13.63 1.45
C GLN A 397 -15.47 -14.73 2.25
N LEU A 398 -16.01 -15.95 2.15
CA LEU A 398 -15.61 -17.08 2.96
C LEU A 398 -14.44 -17.84 2.34
N SER A 399 -13.23 -17.26 2.37
CA SER A 399 -11.96 -17.75 1.80
C SER A 399 -11.58 -17.19 0.41
N ASN A 400 -10.30 -17.32 0.10
CA ASN A 400 -9.66 -16.93 -1.15
C ASN A 400 -8.97 -18.14 -1.79
N GLU A 401 -9.34 -18.46 -3.03
CA GLU A 401 -8.68 -19.45 -3.89
C GLU A 401 -8.32 -20.79 -3.23
N PRO A 402 -9.26 -21.42 -2.50
CA PRO A 402 -8.97 -22.69 -1.83
C PRO A 402 -8.68 -23.84 -2.81
N ASP A 403 -9.06 -23.69 -4.08
CA ASP A 403 -8.85 -24.67 -5.15
C ASP A 403 -7.39 -24.81 -5.60
N VAL A 404 -6.57 -23.77 -5.39
CA VAL A 404 -5.13 -23.78 -5.67
C VAL A 404 -4.28 -23.88 -4.39
N ASP A 405 -4.92 -24.03 -3.24
CA ASP A 405 -4.23 -24.27 -1.98
C ASP A 405 -3.59 -25.68 -1.98
N THR A 406 -2.28 -25.71 -1.80
CA THR A 406 -1.47 -26.94 -1.79
C THR A 406 -1.52 -27.69 -0.45
N THR A 407 -2.23 -27.17 0.56
CA THR A 407 -2.19 -27.67 1.94
C THR A 407 -3.24 -28.73 2.31
N SER A 408 -3.88 -29.37 1.32
CA SER A 408 -4.62 -30.66 1.42
C SER A 408 -6.13 -30.64 1.71
N SER A 409 -6.81 -29.48 1.79
CA SER A 409 -8.28 -29.53 1.95
C SER A 409 -9.00 -30.00 0.69
N THR A 410 -10.08 -30.75 0.86
CA THR A 410 -10.98 -31.18 -0.21
C THR A 410 -12.20 -30.25 -0.30
N GLY A 411 -12.87 -30.24 -1.46
CA GLY A 411 -14.05 -29.39 -1.65
C GLY A 411 -15.18 -29.65 -0.65
N ASP A 412 -15.40 -30.89 -0.21
CA ASP A 412 -16.39 -31.23 0.82
C ASP A 412 -15.99 -30.71 2.21
N ALA A 413 -14.72 -30.81 2.59
CA ALA A 413 -14.20 -30.23 3.83
C ALA A 413 -14.33 -28.70 3.82
N HIS A 414 -14.00 -28.07 2.69
CA HIS A 414 -14.15 -26.62 2.53
C HIS A 414 -15.62 -26.18 2.54
N ALA A 415 -16.53 -26.97 1.95
CA ALA A 415 -17.97 -26.71 2.04
C ALA A 415 -18.47 -26.77 3.50
N ALA A 416 -17.94 -27.67 4.34
CA ALA A 416 -18.27 -27.71 5.76
C ALA A 416 -17.79 -26.44 6.49
N TYR A 417 -16.57 -25.97 6.20
CA TYR A 417 -16.05 -24.70 6.71
C TYR A 417 -16.94 -23.51 6.31
N VAL A 418 -17.28 -23.39 5.03
CA VAL A 418 -18.14 -22.31 4.50
C VAL A 418 -19.50 -22.33 5.19
N LYS A 419 -20.13 -23.49 5.37
CA LYS A 419 -21.41 -23.61 6.08
C LYS A 419 -21.32 -23.13 7.54
N ALA A 420 -20.27 -23.51 8.25
CA ALA A 420 -20.08 -23.09 9.64
C ALA A 420 -19.89 -21.58 9.77
N ALA A 421 -19.06 -20.98 8.91
CA ALA A 421 -18.87 -19.54 8.87
C ALA A 421 -20.16 -18.80 8.47
N ALA A 422 -20.88 -19.26 7.45
CA ALA A 422 -22.15 -18.69 7.02
C ALA A 422 -23.23 -18.71 8.11
N LEU A 423 -23.29 -19.77 8.91
CA LEU A 423 -24.18 -19.83 10.08
C LEU A 423 -23.79 -18.80 11.14
N GLY A 424 -22.48 -18.62 11.40
CA GLY A 424 -21.98 -17.59 12.31
C GLY A 424 -22.39 -16.18 11.89
N ILE A 425 -22.33 -15.89 10.59
CA ILE A 425 -22.77 -14.62 10.02
C ILE A 425 -24.27 -14.42 10.21
N LYS A 426 -25.08 -15.42 9.87
CA LYS A 426 -26.54 -15.36 9.99
C LYS A 426 -27.01 -15.24 11.45
N ASP A 427 -26.26 -15.78 12.39
CA ASP A 427 -26.54 -15.72 13.83
C ASP A 427 -25.97 -14.45 14.52
N ALA A 428 -25.36 -13.53 13.76
CA ALA A 428 -24.75 -12.32 14.32
C ALA A 428 -25.78 -11.25 14.67
N CYS A 429 -26.72 -10.97 13.76
CA CYS A 429 -27.75 -9.94 13.89
C CYS A 429 -28.94 -10.21 12.95
N ASP A 430 -30.05 -9.47 13.12
CA ASP A 430 -31.27 -9.65 12.33
C ASP A 430 -31.08 -9.34 10.83
N GLU A 431 -30.20 -8.38 10.52
CA GLU A 431 -29.80 -8.00 9.16
C GLU A 431 -28.30 -8.26 8.98
N PRO A 432 -27.89 -9.52 8.77
CA PRO A 432 -26.48 -9.88 8.65
C PRO A 432 -25.90 -9.44 7.30
N PRO A 433 -24.56 -9.27 7.19
CA PRO A 433 -23.88 -9.06 5.92
C PRO A 433 -24.18 -10.16 4.90
N LEU A 434 -24.02 -9.85 3.61
CA LEU A 434 -24.13 -10.85 2.55
C LEU A 434 -23.05 -11.92 2.71
N VAL A 435 -23.45 -13.19 2.61
CA VAL A 435 -22.53 -14.33 2.59
C VAL A 435 -22.07 -14.58 1.16
N VAL A 436 -20.77 -14.46 0.91
CA VAL A 436 -20.17 -14.69 -0.42
C VAL A 436 -19.33 -15.96 -0.36
N LEU A 437 -19.55 -16.87 -1.32
CA LEU A 437 -18.75 -18.10 -1.47
C LEU A 437 -17.25 -17.78 -1.65
N PRO A 438 -16.34 -18.76 -1.47
CA PRO A 438 -14.93 -18.52 -1.78
C PRO A 438 -14.74 -18.05 -3.22
N GLY A 439 -13.77 -17.17 -3.44
CA GLY A 439 -13.33 -16.79 -4.78
C GLY A 439 -12.51 -17.93 -5.37
N ILE A 440 -13.09 -18.68 -6.31
CA ILE A 440 -12.44 -19.81 -6.98
C ILE A 440 -11.51 -19.31 -8.08
N ALA A 441 -10.24 -19.72 -8.07
CA ALA A 441 -9.27 -19.35 -9.09
C ALA A 441 -9.55 -20.07 -10.42
N GLN A 442 -9.83 -21.37 -10.36
CA GLN A 442 -10.08 -22.23 -11.51
C GLN A 442 -11.23 -23.20 -11.24
N SER A 443 -12.12 -23.33 -12.23
CA SER A 443 -13.16 -24.34 -12.16
C SER A 443 -12.54 -25.76 -12.19
N GLY A 444 -13.14 -26.71 -11.48
CA GLY A 444 -12.61 -28.07 -11.43
C GLY A 444 -13.17 -28.95 -10.32
N PRO A 445 -12.56 -30.13 -10.09
CA PRO A 445 -13.07 -31.14 -9.15
C PRO A 445 -13.26 -30.63 -7.72
N PHE A 446 -12.41 -29.71 -7.27
CA PHE A 446 -12.55 -29.08 -5.96
C PHE A 446 -13.88 -28.33 -5.85
N GLN A 447 -14.15 -27.43 -6.81
CA GLN A 447 -15.38 -26.65 -6.83
C GLN A 447 -16.61 -27.55 -7.07
N ASP A 448 -16.52 -28.52 -7.98
CA ASP A 448 -17.61 -29.48 -8.21
C ASP A 448 -18.03 -30.20 -6.92
N LEU A 449 -17.05 -30.62 -6.11
CA LEU A 449 -17.30 -31.27 -4.83
C LEU A 449 -17.89 -30.30 -3.79
N MET A 450 -17.44 -29.05 -3.75
CA MET A 450 -18.06 -28.01 -2.93
C MET A 450 -19.55 -27.83 -3.28
N LEU A 451 -19.86 -27.72 -4.57
CA LEU A 451 -21.22 -27.48 -5.07
C LEU A 451 -22.13 -28.68 -4.86
N ALA A 452 -21.62 -29.90 -5.04
CA ALA A 452 -22.33 -31.14 -4.72
C ALA A 452 -22.67 -31.26 -3.22
N ASN A 453 -21.98 -30.52 -2.36
CA ASN A 453 -22.25 -30.42 -0.93
C ASN A 453 -23.23 -29.29 -0.57
N ASP A 454 -24.08 -28.82 -1.48
CA ASP A 454 -25.16 -27.84 -1.21
C ASP A 454 -24.67 -26.50 -0.64
N VAL A 455 -23.39 -26.14 -0.84
CA VAL A 455 -22.80 -24.92 -0.24
C VAL A 455 -23.52 -23.64 -0.69
N VAL A 456 -24.04 -23.64 -1.92
CA VAL A 456 -24.76 -22.50 -2.52
C VAL A 456 -25.95 -22.06 -1.69
N ARG A 457 -26.64 -22.99 -1.01
CA ARG A 457 -27.81 -22.67 -0.16
C ARG A 457 -27.48 -21.83 1.07
N TYR A 458 -26.20 -21.70 1.39
CA TYR A 458 -25.71 -20.94 2.53
C TYR A 458 -25.23 -19.55 2.15
N ALA A 459 -25.15 -19.22 0.86
CA ALA A 459 -24.61 -17.98 0.35
C ALA A 459 -25.64 -17.13 -0.39
N ASP A 460 -25.39 -15.82 -0.41
CA ASP A 460 -26.15 -14.81 -1.14
C ASP A 460 -25.48 -14.47 -2.49
N ALA A 461 -24.18 -14.75 -2.64
CA ALA A 461 -23.45 -14.60 -3.89
C ALA A 461 -22.40 -15.70 -4.08
N TRP A 462 -22.15 -16.03 -5.34
CA TRP A 462 -21.14 -16.99 -5.76
C TRP A 462 -19.94 -16.26 -6.35
N ALA A 463 -18.81 -16.31 -5.66
CA ALA A 463 -17.58 -15.67 -6.11
C ALA A 463 -16.70 -16.58 -6.99
N PHE A 464 -15.95 -15.94 -7.88
CA PHE A 464 -14.94 -16.58 -8.73
C PHE A 464 -13.94 -15.53 -9.22
N HIS A 465 -12.79 -15.97 -9.72
CA HIS A 465 -11.77 -15.10 -10.27
C HIS A 465 -11.68 -15.27 -11.79
N GLY A 466 -11.34 -14.18 -12.49
CA GLY A 466 -11.21 -14.13 -13.93
C GLY A 466 -9.94 -13.41 -14.33
N TYR A 467 -8.88 -14.18 -14.54
CA TYR A 467 -7.61 -13.67 -15.07
C TYR A 467 -7.39 -14.19 -16.50
N PRO A 468 -6.84 -13.35 -17.41
CA PRO A 468 -6.41 -13.82 -18.72
C PRO A 468 -5.22 -14.78 -18.58
N ASP A 469 -4.92 -15.52 -19.64
CA ASP A 469 -3.76 -16.42 -19.67
C ASP A 469 -2.48 -15.61 -19.39
N PRO A 470 -1.67 -15.97 -18.37
CA PRO A 470 -0.39 -15.31 -18.10
C PRO A 470 0.57 -15.30 -19.30
N ALA A 471 0.41 -16.21 -20.26
CA ALA A 471 1.17 -16.25 -21.50
C ALA A 471 0.71 -15.20 -22.54
N ASP A 472 -0.48 -14.62 -22.37
CA ASP A 472 -1.08 -13.64 -23.27
C ASP A 472 -1.42 -12.34 -22.53
N GLN A 473 -0.42 -11.45 -22.42
CA GLN A 473 -0.54 -10.19 -21.69
C GLN A 473 -0.50 -8.95 -22.60
N ASP A 474 -0.20 -9.13 -23.89
CA ASP A 474 -0.07 -8.01 -24.83
C ASP A 474 -1.45 -7.50 -25.30
N ASP A 475 -2.41 -8.41 -25.54
CA ASP A 475 -3.82 -8.09 -25.86
C ASP A 475 -4.74 -9.19 -25.28
N PRO A 476 -4.86 -9.28 -23.95
CA PRO A 476 -5.53 -10.39 -23.29
C PRO A 476 -7.02 -10.47 -23.65
N GLU A 477 -7.47 -11.65 -24.06
CA GLU A 477 -8.90 -11.92 -24.23
C GLU A 477 -9.66 -11.82 -22.90
N PHE A 478 -10.97 -11.55 -22.98
CA PHE A 478 -11.81 -11.57 -21.78
C PHE A 478 -11.84 -13.00 -21.19
N PRO A 479 -11.62 -13.17 -19.87
CA PRO A 479 -11.47 -14.49 -19.28
C PRO A 479 -12.75 -15.34 -19.41
N GLY A 480 -12.60 -16.56 -19.92
CA GLY A 480 -13.69 -17.54 -20.11
C GLY A 480 -14.36 -18.01 -18.81
N ALA A 481 -13.76 -17.71 -17.65
CA ALA A 481 -14.28 -18.08 -16.32
C ALA A 481 -15.74 -17.65 -16.11
N ALA A 482 -16.17 -16.49 -16.64
CA ALA A 482 -17.55 -16.06 -16.49
C ALA A 482 -18.56 -17.04 -17.13
N GLU A 483 -18.27 -17.55 -18.33
CA GLU A 483 -19.13 -18.51 -19.03
C GLU A 483 -19.15 -19.87 -18.34
N GLU A 484 -17.98 -20.33 -17.87
CA GLU A 484 -17.83 -21.58 -17.11
C GLU A 484 -18.64 -21.55 -15.83
N GLN A 485 -18.56 -20.47 -15.06
CA GLN A 485 -19.27 -20.31 -13.79
C GLN A 485 -20.78 -20.20 -14.00
N HIS A 486 -21.24 -19.52 -15.06
CA HIS A 486 -22.65 -19.55 -15.46
C HIS A 486 -23.13 -20.97 -15.83
N ALA A 487 -22.31 -21.78 -16.49
CA ALA A 487 -22.65 -23.16 -16.82
C ALA A 487 -22.71 -24.05 -15.55
N LEU A 488 -21.80 -23.85 -14.61
CA LEU A 488 -21.82 -24.48 -13.29
C LEU A 488 -23.08 -24.12 -12.50
N ALA A 489 -23.43 -22.83 -12.41
CA ALA A 489 -24.64 -22.38 -11.74
C ALA A 489 -25.89 -23.08 -12.29
N ARG A 490 -26.04 -23.15 -13.63
CA ARG A 490 -27.11 -23.92 -14.29
C ARG A 490 -27.15 -25.38 -13.89
N ARG A 491 -26.00 -26.07 -13.93
CA ARG A 491 -25.90 -27.50 -13.61
C ARG A 491 -26.34 -27.83 -12.18
N HIS A 492 -26.11 -26.90 -11.25
CA HIS A 492 -26.48 -27.04 -9.84
C HIS A 492 -27.80 -26.36 -9.47
N GLY A 493 -28.57 -25.85 -10.45
CA GLY A 493 -29.87 -25.20 -10.21
C GLY A 493 -29.77 -23.90 -9.42
N ALA A 494 -28.66 -23.17 -9.59
CA ALA A 494 -28.31 -21.95 -8.89
C ALA A 494 -28.35 -20.70 -9.79
N ASP A 495 -29.13 -20.73 -10.87
CA ASP A 495 -29.25 -19.64 -11.86
C ASP A 495 -29.62 -18.29 -11.26
N ASP A 496 -30.39 -18.29 -10.16
CA ASP A 496 -30.87 -17.09 -9.49
C ASP A 496 -29.84 -16.49 -8.52
N VAL A 497 -28.72 -17.18 -8.28
CA VAL A 497 -27.65 -16.70 -7.39
C VAL A 497 -26.73 -15.75 -8.14
N PRO A 498 -26.53 -14.50 -7.66
CA PRO A 498 -25.59 -13.57 -8.26
C PRO A 498 -24.16 -14.14 -8.33
N LEU A 499 -23.53 -14.03 -9.50
CA LEU A 499 -22.14 -14.38 -9.71
C LEU A 499 -21.26 -13.13 -9.60
N TRP A 500 -20.25 -13.18 -8.73
CA TRP A 500 -19.35 -12.06 -8.44
C TRP A 500 -17.94 -12.43 -8.89
N MET A 501 -17.42 -11.71 -9.88
CA MET A 501 -16.00 -11.81 -10.24
C MET A 501 -15.19 -10.99 -9.21
N THR A 502 -14.79 -11.61 -8.10
CA THR A 502 -14.17 -10.91 -6.95
C THR A 502 -12.73 -10.51 -7.20
N GLU A 503 -12.08 -11.16 -8.15
CA GLU A 503 -10.79 -10.74 -8.69
C GLU A 503 -10.75 -10.88 -10.21
N CYS A 504 -10.15 -9.89 -10.85
CA CYS A 504 -9.79 -9.88 -12.25
C CYS A 504 -8.77 -8.78 -12.50
N GLY A 505 -7.96 -8.93 -13.53
CA GLY A 505 -7.00 -7.91 -13.94
C GLY A 505 -6.09 -8.41 -15.05
N ALA A 506 -5.36 -7.49 -15.66
CA ALA A 506 -4.32 -7.79 -16.63
C ALA A 506 -3.09 -6.96 -16.32
N PHE A 507 -1.89 -7.51 -16.57
CA PHE A 507 -0.66 -6.74 -16.52
C PHE A 507 -0.45 -6.11 -17.89
N LEU A 508 -0.55 -4.79 -17.97
CA LEU A 508 -0.23 -4.09 -19.20
C LEU A 508 1.28 -3.87 -19.28
N THR A 509 1.92 -4.40 -20.32
CA THR A 509 3.31 -4.12 -20.68
C THR A 509 3.40 -2.72 -21.29
N THR A 510 3.54 -1.68 -20.45
CA THR A 510 3.73 -0.29 -20.92
C THR A 510 5.19 0.12 -21.04
#